data_AF-A0A949JFA0-F1
#
_entry.id   AF-A0A949JFA0-F1
#
_cell.length_a   1.000
_cell.length_b   1.000
_cell.length_c   1.000
_cell.angle_alpha   90.00
_cell.angle_beta   90.00
_cell.angle_gamma   90.00
#
_symmetry.space_group_name_H-M   'P 1'
#
loop_
_entity.id
_entity.type
_entity.pdbx_description
1 polymer ?
#
loop_
_entity_poly.entity_id
_entity_poly.type
_entity_poly.pdbx_seq_one_letter_code
_entity_poly.pdbx_strand_id
1 'polypeptide(L)'
;MPRTTTQKLAELSNLEPSAAEIACEEIAKEFIESGHEPDLTLHTADYQESHALVCADRYWRMRIEKAPTCHTARLCAQWLHTHADNLSPAQVATIEEKWSLGYGFISSATVETPEETCCAPSEGYFSPREHFFAVLYHAGKLRANYNFPALSAHLERYRSGRTKDEYCDRPIIFALLAFAALGQDSDPYPGLAILRTAWENRTTHTTADVCLNALGAARPFPEQGHLLRAYAKEAVTKLSDDTAYYWLASGGFFTHDYAGALDAINKSLALLPARGSRGSHALMREQRLLLRQRITQEMRRNWQ
;
A
#
# COMPACT_ATOMS: atom_id res chain seq x y z
N MET A 1 -31.16 11.93 22.46
CA MET A 1 -29.82 12.54 22.51
C MET A 1 -28.97 11.90 21.42
N PRO A 2 -28.18 12.66 20.64
CA PRO A 2 -27.23 12.07 19.71
C PRO A 2 -26.20 11.22 20.48
N ARG A 3 -25.88 10.02 19.97
CA ARG A 3 -24.88 9.11 20.57
C ARG A 3 -23.50 9.72 20.45
N THR A 4 -22.63 9.49 21.45
CA THR A 4 -21.22 9.90 21.37
C THR A 4 -20.44 8.99 20.43
N THR A 5 -19.33 9.47 19.85
CA THR A 5 -18.44 8.68 18.98
C THR A 5 -17.98 7.39 19.68
N THR A 6 -17.63 7.46 20.95
CA THR A 6 -17.24 6.30 21.76
C THR A 6 -18.34 5.26 21.86
N GLN A 7 -19.60 5.68 22.03
CA GLN A 7 -20.76 4.77 22.05
C GLN A 7 -20.95 4.10 20.69
N LYS A 8 -20.84 4.85 19.60
CA LYS A 8 -20.95 4.30 18.23
C LYS A 8 -19.86 3.26 17.95
N LEU A 9 -18.61 3.55 18.32
CA LEU A 9 -17.50 2.61 18.13
C LEU A 9 -17.64 1.33 18.94
N ALA A 10 -18.17 1.40 20.17
CA ALA A 10 -18.40 0.22 21.00
C ALA A 10 -19.47 -0.70 20.42
N GLU A 11 -20.49 -0.14 19.75
CA GLU A 11 -21.55 -0.91 19.11
C GLU A 11 -21.06 -1.69 17.88
N LEU A 12 -20.01 -1.22 17.20
CA LEU A 12 -19.45 -1.87 16.00
C LEU A 12 -18.94 -3.29 16.28
N SER A 13 -18.43 -3.54 17.49
CA SER A 13 -17.96 -4.87 17.91
C SER A 13 -19.05 -5.93 18.00
N ASN A 14 -20.33 -5.52 18.00
CA ASN A 14 -21.47 -6.43 18.00
C ASN A 14 -22.07 -6.65 16.61
N LEU A 15 -21.51 -6.02 15.58
CA LEU A 15 -22.00 -6.12 14.21
C LEU A 15 -21.23 -7.19 13.43
N GLU A 16 -21.92 -7.78 12.45
CA GLU A 16 -21.25 -8.54 11.40
C GLU A 16 -20.22 -7.64 10.67
N PRO A 17 -19.05 -8.16 10.26
CA PRO A 17 -17.96 -7.34 9.70
C PRO A 17 -18.41 -6.40 8.56
N SER A 18 -19.31 -6.89 7.70
CA SER A 18 -19.83 -6.13 6.56
C SER A 18 -20.72 -4.94 6.96
N ALA A 19 -21.39 -5.02 8.11
CA ALA A 19 -22.22 -3.96 8.67
C ALA A 19 -21.37 -2.97 9.49
N ALA A 20 -20.36 -3.47 10.21
CA ALA A 20 -19.39 -2.63 10.90
C ALA A 20 -18.67 -1.68 9.95
N GLU A 21 -18.29 -2.15 8.75
CA GLU A 21 -17.66 -1.29 7.74
C GLU A 21 -18.57 -0.17 7.22
N ILE A 22 -19.85 -0.46 6.95
CA ILE A 22 -20.82 0.57 6.51
C ILE A 22 -20.97 1.63 7.60
N ALA A 23 -21.09 1.20 8.86
CA ALA A 23 -21.19 2.11 9.98
C ALA A 23 -19.90 2.94 10.19
N CYS A 24 -18.71 2.37 9.94
CA CYS A 24 -17.46 3.14 9.91
C CYS A 24 -17.46 4.25 8.85
N GLU A 25 -18.01 3.97 7.66
CA GLU A 25 -18.16 5.00 6.61
C GLU A 25 -19.17 6.08 6.99
N GLU A 26 -20.26 5.72 7.68
CA GLU A 26 -21.23 6.69 8.20
C GLU A 26 -20.60 7.59 9.28
N ILE A 27 -19.88 7.01 10.24
CA ILE A 27 -19.13 7.77 11.26
C ILE A 27 -18.11 8.71 10.60
N ALA A 28 -17.39 8.25 9.58
CA ALA A 28 -16.45 9.09 8.83
C ALA A 28 -17.15 10.27 8.13
N LYS A 29 -18.33 10.05 7.53
CA LYS A 29 -19.13 11.12 6.91
C LYS A 29 -19.58 12.16 7.93
N GLU A 30 -20.01 11.73 9.11
CA GLU A 30 -20.40 12.66 10.19
C GLU A 30 -19.24 13.58 10.61
N PHE A 31 -18.02 13.05 10.70
CA PHE A 31 -16.82 13.87 10.95
C PHE A 31 -16.59 14.90 9.83
N ILE A 32 -16.68 14.49 8.56
CA ILE A 32 -16.56 15.39 7.41
C ILE A 32 -17.63 16.49 7.44
N GLU A 33 -18.89 16.13 7.69
CA GLU A 33 -20.04 17.06 7.70
C GLU A 33 -19.96 18.04 8.86
N SER A 34 -19.46 17.60 10.02
CA SER A 34 -19.24 18.46 11.19
C SER A 34 -18.03 19.40 11.02
N GLY A 35 -17.14 19.15 10.05
CA GLY A 35 -15.92 19.91 9.83
C GLY A 35 -14.80 19.64 10.84
N HIS A 36 -14.92 18.60 11.67
CA HIS A 36 -13.93 18.24 12.68
C HIS A 36 -13.13 17.02 12.27
N GLU A 37 -11.85 16.99 12.67
CA GLU A 37 -11.04 15.78 12.58
C GLU A 37 -11.50 14.75 13.63
N PRO A 38 -11.35 13.44 13.33
CA PRO A 38 -11.76 12.40 14.25
C PRO A 38 -10.91 12.42 15.53
N ASP A 39 -11.55 12.67 16.67
CA ASP A 39 -10.91 12.52 17.99
C ASP A 39 -10.88 11.04 18.39
N LEU A 40 -10.02 10.27 17.73
CA LEU A 40 -9.91 8.82 17.84
C LEU A 40 -8.48 8.41 18.17
N THR A 41 -8.28 7.71 19.30
CA THR A 41 -6.98 7.15 19.66
C THR A 41 -6.77 5.79 19.00
N LEU A 42 -5.59 5.60 18.38
CA LEU A 42 -5.19 4.33 17.77
C LEU A 42 -4.42 3.46 18.77
N HIS A 43 -4.79 2.19 18.86
CA HIS A 43 -4.21 1.22 19.81
C HIS A 43 -3.55 0.01 19.14
N THR A 44 -3.82 -0.21 17.85
CA THR A 44 -3.19 -1.26 17.06
C THR A 44 -3.08 -0.82 15.60
N ALA A 45 -2.18 -1.45 14.84
CA ALA A 45 -2.10 -1.34 13.38
C ALA A 45 -2.95 -2.40 12.66
N ASP A 46 -3.56 -3.32 13.41
CA ASP A 46 -4.46 -4.33 12.86
C ASP A 46 -5.86 -3.76 12.63
N TYR A 47 -6.31 -3.85 11.37
CA TYR A 47 -7.62 -3.39 10.95
C TYR A 47 -8.75 -4.32 11.39
N GLN A 48 -8.45 -5.58 11.66
CA GLN A 48 -9.44 -6.54 12.18
C GLN A 48 -9.73 -6.28 13.66
N GLU A 49 -8.79 -5.68 14.38
CA GLU A 49 -8.89 -5.45 15.83
C GLU A 49 -9.35 -4.03 16.19
N SER A 50 -9.37 -3.08 15.23
CA SER A 50 -9.63 -1.67 15.53
C SER A 50 -10.60 -0.98 14.58
N HIS A 51 -11.84 -0.81 15.05
CA HIS A 51 -12.82 0.05 14.38
C HIS A 51 -12.42 1.53 14.35
N ALA A 52 -11.68 2.01 15.36
CA ALA A 52 -11.15 3.38 15.37
C ALA A 52 -10.19 3.61 14.19
N LEU A 53 -9.29 2.66 13.94
CA LEU A 53 -8.38 2.70 12.78
C LEU A 53 -9.15 2.68 11.45
N VAL A 54 -10.18 1.84 11.34
CA VAL A 54 -11.03 1.77 10.14
C VAL A 54 -11.80 3.08 9.92
N CYS A 55 -12.42 3.64 10.95
CA CYS A 55 -13.12 4.93 10.85
C CYS A 55 -12.18 6.07 10.44
N ALA A 56 -11.00 6.14 11.06
CA ALA A 56 -10.00 7.14 10.73
C ALA A 56 -9.48 6.99 9.29
N ASP A 57 -9.23 5.76 8.83
CA ASP A 57 -8.87 5.46 7.45
C ASP A 57 -9.95 5.95 6.47
N ARG A 58 -11.24 5.70 6.76
CA ARG A 58 -12.35 6.17 5.91
C ARG A 58 -12.46 7.69 5.89
N TYR A 59 -12.32 8.36 7.03
CA TYR A 59 -12.31 9.82 7.10
C TYR A 59 -11.21 10.43 6.23
N TRP A 60 -9.96 9.98 6.42
CA TRP A 60 -8.82 10.52 5.68
C TRP A 60 -8.88 10.18 4.20
N ARG A 61 -9.38 8.99 3.84
CA ARG A 61 -9.70 8.65 2.46
C ARG A 61 -10.66 9.66 1.84
N MET A 62 -11.80 9.95 2.47
CA MET A 62 -12.79 10.90 1.94
C MET A 62 -12.21 12.32 1.80
N ARG A 63 -11.37 12.76 2.76
CA ARG A 63 -10.64 14.03 2.68
C ARG A 63 -9.73 14.07 1.45
N ILE A 64 -8.95 13.02 1.22
CA ILE A 64 -8.00 12.94 0.10
C ILE A 64 -8.72 12.83 -1.23
N GLU A 65 -9.81 12.05 -1.33
CA GLU A 65 -10.61 11.98 -2.55
C GLU A 65 -11.20 13.35 -2.93
N LYS A 66 -11.56 14.18 -1.95
CA LYS A 66 -12.03 15.54 -2.17
C LYS A 66 -10.91 16.54 -2.51
N ALA A 67 -9.73 16.37 -1.90
CA ALA A 67 -8.58 17.25 -2.07
C ALA A 67 -7.28 16.41 -2.19
N PRO A 68 -6.98 15.85 -3.37
CA PRO A 68 -5.92 14.86 -3.56
C PRO A 68 -4.53 15.52 -3.68
N THR A 69 -4.10 16.20 -2.62
CA THR A 69 -2.85 16.99 -2.59
C THR A 69 -1.87 16.47 -1.54
N CYS A 70 -0.57 16.68 -1.79
CA CYS A 70 0.48 16.49 -0.78
C CYS A 70 0.20 17.26 0.52
N HIS A 71 -0.46 18.43 0.46
CA HIS A 71 -0.84 19.17 1.66
C HIS A 71 -1.85 18.39 2.52
N THR A 72 -2.92 17.85 1.92
CA THR A 72 -3.91 17.01 2.63
C THR A 72 -3.27 15.73 3.18
N ALA A 73 -2.32 15.14 2.46
CA ALA A 73 -1.55 14.00 2.96
C ALA A 73 -0.69 14.36 4.19
N ARG A 74 -0.11 15.56 4.27
CA ARG A 74 0.61 16.02 5.47
C ARG A 74 -0.31 16.23 6.67
N LEU A 75 -1.50 16.81 6.47
CA LEU A 75 -2.51 16.91 7.53
C LEU A 75 -2.90 15.52 8.07
N CYS A 76 -3.06 14.55 7.17
CA CYS A 76 -3.31 13.15 7.56
C CYS A 76 -2.17 12.58 8.41
N ALA A 77 -0.92 12.86 8.03
CA ALA A 77 0.25 12.42 8.78
C ALA A 77 0.31 13.07 10.16
N GLN A 78 0.09 14.38 10.25
CA GLN A 78 0.06 15.12 11.50
C GLN A 78 -0.97 14.54 12.48
N TRP A 79 -2.18 14.26 11.99
CA TRP A 79 -3.23 13.62 12.77
C TRP A 79 -2.82 12.22 13.22
N LEU A 80 -2.29 11.39 12.30
CA LEU A 80 -1.85 10.04 12.61
C LEU A 80 -0.84 10.06 13.76
N HIS A 81 0.15 10.95 13.71
CA HIS A 81 1.20 11.02 14.72
C HIS A 81 0.72 11.58 16.05
N THR A 82 -0.29 12.44 16.04
CA THR A 82 -0.92 12.96 17.27
C THR A 82 -1.82 11.91 17.93
N HIS A 83 -2.32 10.93 17.20
CA HIS A 83 -3.32 9.96 17.69
C HIS A 83 -2.79 8.52 17.77
N ALA A 84 -1.49 8.33 17.51
CA ALA A 84 -0.79 7.06 17.56
C ALA A 84 0.23 6.95 18.70
N ASP A 85 0.15 7.80 19.74
CA ASP A 85 1.11 7.83 20.85
C ASP A 85 1.27 6.49 21.59
N ASN A 86 0.22 5.66 21.57
CA ASN A 86 0.22 4.34 22.22
C ASN A 86 0.76 3.21 21.32
N LEU A 87 1.18 3.51 20.09
CA LEU A 87 1.68 2.53 19.14
C LEU A 87 3.21 2.46 19.17
N SER A 88 3.73 1.25 18.97
CA SER A 88 5.16 1.08 18.71
C SER A 88 5.56 1.75 17.38
N PRO A 89 6.84 2.14 17.20
CA PRO A 89 7.31 2.70 15.93
C PRO A 89 7.02 1.82 14.70
N ALA A 90 7.08 0.49 14.88
CA ALA A 90 6.79 -0.48 13.81
C ALA A 90 5.30 -0.50 13.42
N GLN A 91 4.39 -0.35 14.38
CA GLN A 91 2.95 -0.24 14.12
C GLN A 91 2.63 1.07 13.41
N VAL A 92 3.21 2.20 13.85
CA VAL A 92 3.02 3.48 13.16
C VAL A 92 3.56 3.41 11.73
N ALA A 93 4.75 2.84 11.53
CA ALA A 93 5.32 2.61 10.19
C ALA A 93 4.39 1.79 9.29
N THR A 94 3.74 0.76 9.83
CA THR A 94 2.77 -0.07 9.11
C THR A 94 1.57 0.75 8.64
N ILE A 95 0.99 1.57 9.52
CA ILE A 95 -0.14 2.45 9.18
C ILE A 95 0.30 3.51 8.17
N GLU A 96 1.40 4.21 8.43
CA GLU A 96 1.94 5.28 7.59
C GLU A 96 2.22 4.81 6.16
N GLU A 97 2.90 3.68 5.98
CA GLU A 97 3.20 3.14 4.64
C GLU A 97 1.93 2.67 3.93
N LYS A 98 1.05 1.93 4.65
CA LYS A 98 -0.24 1.51 4.09
C LYS A 98 -1.06 2.72 3.68
N TRP A 99 -1.09 3.75 4.52
CA TRP A 99 -1.86 4.97 4.37
C TRP A 99 -1.39 5.82 3.21
N SER A 100 -0.16 6.28 3.26
CA SER A 100 0.43 7.11 2.21
C SER A 100 0.32 6.47 0.82
N LEU A 101 0.81 5.24 0.64
CA LEU A 101 0.83 4.58 -0.67
C LEU A 101 -0.56 4.23 -1.19
N GLY A 102 -1.44 3.72 -0.32
CA GLY A 102 -2.80 3.39 -0.76
C GLY A 102 -3.65 4.63 -1.06
N TYR A 103 -3.42 5.75 -0.38
CA TYR A 103 -4.07 7.02 -0.72
C TYR A 103 -3.52 7.58 -2.04
N GLY A 104 -2.21 7.45 -2.27
CA GLY A 104 -1.61 7.79 -3.55
C GLY A 104 -2.20 6.96 -4.70
N PHE A 105 -2.42 5.67 -4.47
CA PHE A 105 -3.04 4.79 -5.47
C PHE A 105 -4.45 5.25 -5.89
N ILE A 106 -5.35 5.51 -4.93
CA ILE A 106 -6.74 5.90 -5.24
C ILE A 106 -6.87 7.31 -5.83
N SER A 107 -5.86 8.17 -5.62
CA SER A 107 -5.82 9.55 -6.12
C SER A 107 -4.81 9.75 -7.24
N SER A 108 -4.40 8.66 -7.89
CA SER A 108 -3.38 8.65 -8.95
C SER A 108 -3.77 9.42 -10.21
N ALA A 109 -5.06 9.74 -10.40
CA ALA A 109 -5.54 10.58 -11.50
C ALA A 109 -4.99 12.02 -11.46
N THR A 110 -4.53 12.49 -10.30
CA THR A 110 -3.98 13.84 -10.12
C THR A 110 -2.56 13.74 -9.58
N VAL A 111 -1.56 13.97 -10.42
CA VAL A 111 -0.13 13.93 -10.04
C VAL A 111 0.36 15.35 -9.85
N GLU A 112 0.92 15.64 -8.67
CA GLU A 112 1.51 16.94 -8.35
C GLU A 112 2.75 17.26 -9.19
N THR A 113 3.00 18.55 -9.44
CA THR A 113 4.24 19.01 -10.05
C THR A 113 5.43 18.90 -9.08
N PRO A 114 6.68 18.94 -9.59
CA PRO A 114 7.87 19.07 -8.76
C PRO A 114 7.77 20.16 -7.69
N GLU A 115 7.20 21.32 -8.00
CA GLU A 115 7.08 22.46 -7.08
C GLU A 115 6.06 22.18 -5.96
N GLU A 116 4.96 21.51 -6.31
CA GLU A 116 3.90 21.11 -5.37
C GLU A 116 4.33 19.97 -4.42
N THR A 117 5.30 19.16 -4.86
CA THR A 117 5.93 18.11 -4.03
C THR A 117 7.09 18.67 -3.20
N CYS A 118 7.85 19.61 -3.77
CA CYS A 118 9.00 20.28 -3.17
C CYS A 118 8.66 21.36 -2.14
N CYS A 119 7.53 21.27 -1.43
CA CYS A 119 7.47 21.93 -0.13
C CYS A 119 8.48 21.23 0.79
N ALA A 120 9.74 21.65 0.66
CA ALA A 120 10.73 21.57 1.71
C ALA A 120 10.08 22.09 2.99
N PRO A 121 10.60 21.74 4.17
CA PRO A 121 10.17 22.32 5.44
C PRO A 121 10.38 23.84 5.57
N SER A 122 10.43 24.59 4.45
CA SER A 122 10.82 25.99 4.31
C SER A 122 9.94 27.00 5.04
N GLU A 123 8.90 26.58 5.76
CA GLU A 123 8.12 27.48 6.63
C GLU A 123 7.84 26.90 8.02
N GLY A 124 8.58 25.88 8.48
CA GLY A 124 8.45 25.37 9.86
C GLY A 124 7.08 24.75 10.22
N TYR A 125 6.18 24.58 9.24
CA TYR A 125 4.82 24.09 9.47
C TYR A 125 4.70 22.57 9.60
N PHE A 126 5.63 21.79 9.04
CA PHE A 126 5.54 20.32 9.03
C PHE A 126 6.86 19.65 9.42
N SER A 127 6.76 18.56 10.18
CA SER A 127 7.86 17.72 10.65
C SER A 127 8.45 16.85 9.51
N PRO A 128 9.69 16.33 9.66
CA PRO A 128 10.28 15.38 8.71
C PRO A 128 9.37 14.16 8.45
N ARG A 129 8.61 13.75 9.47
CA ARG A 129 7.70 12.61 9.39
C ARG A 129 6.48 12.89 8.52
N GLU A 130 5.88 14.08 8.64
CA GLU A 130 4.81 14.52 7.74
C GLU A 130 5.31 14.69 6.30
N HIS A 131 6.54 15.19 6.14
CA HIS A 131 7.16 15.27 4.82
C HIS A 131 7.37 13.88 4.21
N PHE A 132 7.88 12.91 4.97
CA PHE A 132 8.03 11.53 4.52
C PHE A 132 6.69 10.89 4.08
N PHE A 133 5.62 11.10 4.85
CA PHE A 133 4.29 10.62 4.46
C PHE A 133 3.86 11.19 3.10
N ALA A 134 4.08 12.49 2.86
CA ALA A 134 3.77 13.13 1.58
C ALA A 134 4.64 12.60 0.43
N VAL A 135 5.91 12.31 0.69
CA VAL A 135 6.82 11.68 -0.28
C VAL A 135 6.28 10.32 -0.70
N LEU A 136 5.90 9.47 0.26
CA LEU A 136 5.30 8.17 -0.02
C LEU A 136 3.95 8.28 -0.72
N TYR A 137 3.12 9.26 -0.34
CA TYR A 137 1.83 9.52 -0.99
C TYR A 137 2.00 9.82 -2.47
N HIS A 138 2.88 10.76 -2.81
CA HIS A 138 3.17 11.09 -4.21
C HIS A 138 3.83 9.92 -4.96
N ALA A 139 4.76 9.20 -4.31
CA ALA A 139 5.34 7.98 -4.87
C ALA A 139 4.26 6.92 -5.18
N GLY A 140 3.23 6.81 -4.33
CA GLY A 140 2.08 5.93 -4.55
C GLY A 140 1.30 6.27 -5.81
N LYS A 141 1.11 7.57 -6.10
CA LYS A 141 0.48 8.04 -7.35
C LYS A 141 1.30 7.65 -8.57
N LEU A 142 2.60 7.97 -8.55
CA LEU A 142 3.51 7.69 -9.65
C LEU A 142 3.63 6.18 -9.91
N ARG A 143 3.70 5.36 -8.85
CA ARG A 143 3.69 3.90 -8.92
C ARG A 143 2.40 3.38 -9.56
N ALA A 144 1.24 3.88 -9.14
CA ALA A 144 -0.05 3.45 -9.66
C ALA A 144 -0.20 3.71 -11.18
N ASN A 145 0.41 4.78 -11.67
CA ASN A 145 0.44 5.14 -13.09
C ASN A 145 1.59 4.48 -13.86
N TYR A 146 2.40 3.63 -13.22
CA TYR A 146 3.63 3.07 -13.80
C TYR A 146 4.58 4.12 -14.40
N ASN A 147 4.60 5.33 -13.81
CA ASN A 147 5.47 6.41 -14.26
C ASN A 147 6.87 6.26 -13.64
N PHE A 148 7.61 5.25 -14.11
CA PHE A 148 8.90 4.86 -13.55
C PHE A 148 9.96 5.98 -13.56
N PRO A 149 10.14 6.76 -14.65
CA PRO A 149 11.14 7.84 -14.66
C PRO A 149 10.83 8.93 -13.64
N ALA A 150 9.57 9.36 -13.55
CA ALA A 150 9.16 10.38 -12.58
C ALA A 150 9.27 9.86 -11.14
N LEU A 151 8.95 8.59 -10.89
CA LEU A 151 9.12 7.96 -9.59
C LEU A 151 10.59 7.94 -9.16
N SER A 152 11.51 7.54 -10.07
CA SER A 152 12.95 7.56 -9.78
C SER A 152 13.43 8.97 -9.44
N ALA A 153 13.09 9.95 -10.29
CA ALA A 153 13.50 11.34 -10.10
C ALA A 153 12.95 11.95 -8.79
N HIS A 154 11.71 11.63 -8.42
CA HIS A 154 11.09 12.07 -7.16
C HIS A 154 11.84 11.52 -5.95
N LEU A 155 12.12 10.21 -5.93
CA LEU A 155 12.79 9.55 -4.81
C LEU A 155 14.27 9.94 -4.71
N GLU A 156 14.97 10.08 -5.84
CA GLU A 156 16.35 10.57 -5.87
C GLU A 156 16.43 12.01 -5.33
N ARG A 157 15.50 12.88 -5.74
CA ARG A 157 15.44 14.25 -5.22
C ARG A 157 15.24 14.25 -3.71
N TYR A 158 14.30 13.46 -3.20
CA TYR A 158 14.06 13.34 -1.77
C TYR A 158 15.34 12.90 -1.03
N ARG A 159 16.02 11.86 -1.51
CA ARG A 159 17.26 11.34 -0.91
C ARG A 159 18.45 12.30 -1.00
N SER A 160 18.54 13.10 -2.07
CA SER A 160 19.61 14.08 -2.29
C SER A 160 19.37 15.43 -1.57
N GLY A 161 18.23 15.58 -0.90
CA GLY A 161 17.84 16.80 -0.19
C GLY A 161 18.82 17.22 0.92
N ARG A 162 18.73 18.51 1.32
CA ARG A 162 19.69 19.18 2.22
C ARG A 162 19.76 18.62 3.63
N THR A 163 18.80 17.81 4.06
CA THR A 163 18.83 17.09 5.33
C THR A 163 18.58 15.64 5.04
N LYS A 164 19.63 14.81 5.14
CA LYS A 164 19.45 13.36 5.19
C LYS A 164 18.71 13.05 6.50
N ASP A 165 17.40 12.89 6.39
CA ASP A 165 16.56 12.50 7.53
C ASP A 165 16.66 10.98 7.78
N GLU A 166 16.16 10.52 8.92
CA GLU A 166 16.13 9.09 9.30
C GLU A 166 15.23 8.24 8.38
N TYR A 167 14.43 8.86 7.51
CA TYR A 167 13.43 8.21 6.68
C TYR A 167 13.95 7.87 5.27
N CYS A 168 14.95 8.62 4.77
CA CYS A 168 15.57 8.42 3.46
C CYS A 168 16.13 7.00 3.22
N ASP A 169 16.54 6.32 4.28
CA ASP A 169 17.10 4.96 4.22
C ASP A 169 16.10 3.88 4.68
N ARG A 170 14.81 4.19 4.77
CA ARG A 170 13.79 3.17 5.10
C ARG A 170 13.63 2.14 3.97
N PRO A 171 13.40 0.86 4.29
CA PRO A 171 13.23 -0.22 3.31
C PRO A 171 12.21 0.08 2.21
N ILE A 172 11.12 0.77 2.54
CA ILE A 172 10.08 1.14 1.57
C ILE A 172 10.59 2.08 0.46
N ILE A 173 11.54 2.98 0.76
CA ILE A 173 12.16 3.86 -0.24
C ILE A 173 12.98 3.02 -1.23
N PHE A 174 13.75 2.06 -0.73
CA PHE A 174 14.48 1.12 -1.59
C PHE A 174 13.53 0.25 -2.42
N ALA A 175 12.40 -0.21 -1.84
CA ALA A 175 11.41 -0.98 -2.59
C ALA A 175 10.81 -0.18 -3.76
N LEU A 176 10.50 1.10 -3.54
CA LEU A 176 9.99 1.99 -4.58
C LEU A 176 11.05 2.36 -5.63
N LEU A 177 12.30 2.56 -5.22
CA LEU A 177 13.42 2.75 -6.15
C LEU A 177 13.65 1.50 -7.02
N ALA A 178 13.57 0.31 -6.42
CA ALA A 178 13.64 -0.95 -7.15
C ALA A 178 12.49 -1.09 -8.15
N PHE A 179 11.26 -0.75 -7.74
CA PHE A 179 10.11 -0.71 -8.65
C PHE A 179 10.35 0.22 -9.83
N ALA A 180 10.86 1.43 -9.59
CA ALA A 180 11.19 2.39 -10.64
C ALA A 180 12.30 1.89 -11.57
N ALA A 181 13.37 1.29 -11.02
CA ALA A 181 14.50 0.81 -11.80
C ALA A 181 14.13 -0.41 -12.67
N LEU A 182 13.39 -1.37 -12.11
CA LEU A 182 13.01 -2.60 -12.82
C LEU A 182 11.96 -2.38 -13.91
N GLY A 183 11.16 -1.32 -13.79
CA GLY A 183 10.17 -0.95 -14.80
C GLY A 183 10.74 -0.14 -15.98
N GLN A 184 11.96 0.40 -15.85
CA GLN A 184 12.61 1.15 -16.93
C GLN A 184 13.20 0.21 -17.99
N ASP A 185 13.40 0.76 -19.20
CA ASP A 185 14.08 0.06 -20.29
C ASP A 185 15.60 0.08 -20.09
N SER A 186 16.06 -0.64 -19.06
CA SER A 186 17.47 -0.73 -18.68
C SER A 186 17.81 -2.14 -18.19
N ASP A 187 19.10 -2.38 -17.93
CA ASP A 187 19.58 -3.58 -17.27
C ASP A 187 18.83 -3.80 -15.93
N PRO A 188 18.21 -4.98 -15.68
CA PRO A 188 17.50 -5.25 -14.43
C PRO A 188 18.44 -5.41 -13.22
N TYR A 189 19.73 -5.74 -13.40
CA TYR A 189 20.60 -6.12 -12.27
C TYR A 189 20.80 -5.02 -11.21
N PRO A 190 20.99 -3.73 -11.55
CA PRO A 190 21.00 -2.66 -10.55
C PRO A 190 19.70 -2.58 -9.76
N GLY A 191 18.55 -2.70 -10.43
CA GLY A 191 17.23 -2.73 -9.78
C GLY A 191 17.07 -3.93 -8.85
N LEU A 192 17.57 -5.11 -9.24
CA LEU A 192 17.56 -6.32 -8.41
C LEU A 192 18.44 -6.20 -7.17
N ALA A 193 19.57 -5.51 -7.25
CA ALA A 193 20.41 -5.24 -6.09
C ALA A 193 19.68 -4.36 -5.05
N ILE A 194 19.04 -3.28 -5.52
CA ILE A 194 18.21 -2.40 -4.67
C ILE A 194 17.04 -3.18 -4.06
N LEU A 195 16.37 -4.00 -4.87
CA LEU A 195 15.25 -4.84 -4.44
C LEU A 195 15.65 -5.80 -3.32
N ARG A 196 16.83 -6.42 -3.44
CA ARG A 196 17.36 -7.32 -2.41
C ARG A 196 17.57 -6.59 -1.09
N THR A 197 18.17 -5.40 -1.12
CA THR A 197 18.35 -4.56 0.07
C THR A 197 17.00 -4.25 0.74
N ALA A 198 15.99 -3.87 -0.05
CA ALA A 198 14.65 -3.62 0.47
C ALA A 198 14.02 -4.88 1.09
N TRP A 199 14.14 -6.02 0.40
CA TRP A 199 13.59 -7.29 0.86
C TRP A 199 14.21 -7.77 2.17
N GLU A 200 15.54 -7.76 2.28
CA GLU A 200 16.27 -8.26 3.45
C GLU A 200 16.02 -7.41 4.70
N ASN A 201 15.78 -6.10 4.51
CA ASN A 201 15.56 -5.16 5.62
C ASN A 201 14.09 -4.83 5.86
N ARG A 202 13.15 -5.48 5.14
CA ARG A 202 11.72 -5.15 5.24
C ARG A 202 11.19 -5.33 6.67
N THR A 203 10.39 -4.37 7.10
CA THR A 203 9.73 -4.36 8.43
C THR A 203 8.21 -4.38 8.35
N THR A 204 7.64 -4.16 7.16
CA THR A 204 6.19 -4.05 6.95
C THR A 204 5.71 -4.96 5.81
N HIS A 205 4.42 -5.31 5.85
CA HIS A 205 3.73 -5.98 4.73
C HIS A 205 3.78 -5.14 3.46
N THR A 206 3.61 -3.82 3.59
CA THR A 206 3.61 -2.88 2.45
C THR A 206 4.93 -2.90 1.70
N THR A 207 6.07 -2.94 2.42
CA THR A 207 7.39 -3.06 1.78
C THR A 207 7.52 -4.37 1.01
N ALA A 208 7.03 -5.49 1.57
CA ALA A 208 7.04 -6.78 0.89
C ALA A 208 6.18 -6.76 -0.38
N ASP A 209 4.96 -6.19 -0.33
CA ASP A 209 4.10 -6.05 -1.51
C ASP A 209 4.75 -5.22 -2.61
N VAL A 210 5.36 -4.07 -2.27
CA VAL A 210 6.04 -3.23 -3.26
C VAL A 210 7.19 -3.99 -3.93
N CYS A 211 7.97 -4.78 -3.17
CA CYS A 211 9.03 -5.62 -3.75
C CYS A 211 8.47 -6.69 -4.71
N LEU A 212 7.40 -7.40 -4.33
CA LEU A 212 6.78 -8.41 -5.19
C LEU A 212 6.17 -7.78 -6.44
N ASN A 213 5.55 -6.61 -6.28
CA ASN A 213 5.01 -5.84 -7.38
C ASN A 213 6.10 -5.31 -8.31
N ALA A 214 7.28 -4.93 -7.80
CA ALA A 214 8.43 -4.55 -8.61
C ALA A 214 8.88 -5.70 -9.53
N LEU A 215 8.97 -6.93 -9.01
CA LEU A 215 9.26 -8.10 -9.84
C LEU A 215 8.15 -8.40 -10.84
N GLY A 216 6.89 -8.23 -10.46
CA GLY A 216 5.75 -8.44 -11.36
C GLY A 216 5.61 -7.39 -12.47
N ALA A 217 6.04 -6.15 -12.20
CA ALA A 217 6.01 -5.03 -13.14
C ALA A 217 7.29 -4.91 -13.99
N ALA A 218 8.34 -5.62 -13.61
CA ALA A 218 9.62 -5.58 -14.31
C ALA A 218 9.48 -5.98 -15.78
N ARG A 219 10.31 -5.36 -16.64
CA ARG A 219 10.50 -5.86 -18.01
C ARG A 219 10.96 -7.33 -17.94
N PRO A 220 10.52 -8.21 -18.86
CA PRO A 220 10.91 -9.62 -18.81
C PRO A 220 12.42 -9.84 -18.80
N PHE A 221 12.89 -10.65 -17.84
CA PHE A 221 14.26 -11.14 -17.74
C PHE A 221 14.28 -12.60 -17.27
N PRO A 222 15.33 -13.39 -17.55
CA PRO A 222 15.31 -14.85 -17.39
C PRO A 222 14.91 -15.35 -15.99
N GLU A 223 15.33 -14.66 -14.92
CA GLU A 223 15.13 -15.08 -13.54
C GLU A 223 13.84 -14.53 -12.89
N GLN A 224 13.07 -13.70 -13.60
CA GLN A 224 11.93 -12.95 -13.05
C GLN A 224 10.93 -13.86 -12.34
N GLY A 225 10.49 -14.93 -13.01
CA GLY A 225 9.53 -15.88 -12.46
C GLY A 225 10.04 -16.62 -11.23
N HIS A 226 11.31 -17.04 -11.25
CA HIS A 226 11.94 -17.76 -10.15
C HIS A 226 12.10 -16.87 -8.91
N LEU A 227 12.54 -15.62 -9.08
CA LEU A 227 12.65 -14.65 -7.99
C LEU A 227 11.29 -14.31 -7.39
N LEU A 228 10.30 -13.99 -8.24
CA LEU A 228 8.95 -13.67 -7.78
C LEU A 228 8.35 -14.83 -6.98
N ARG A 229 8.48 -16.05 -7.49
CA ARG A 229 8.01 -17.26 -6.80
C ARG A 229 8.71 -17.48 -5.46
N ALA A 230 10.03 -17.32 -5.40
CA ALA A 230 10.80 -17.53 -4.18
C ALA A 230 10.39 -16.53 -3.09
N TYR A 231 10.31 -15.25 -3.43
CA TYR A 231 9.94 -14.18 -2.49
C TYR A 231 8.48 -14.29 -2.08
N ALA A 232 7.58 -14.60 -3.01
CA ALA A 232 6.17 -14.80 -2.67
C ALA A 232 5.96 -16.03 -1.77
N LYS A 233 6.72 -17.11 -1.97
CA LYS A 233 6.67 -18.28 -1.07
C LYS A 233 7.10 -17.90 0.35
N GLU A 234 8.15 -17.09 0.50
CA GLU A 234 8.56 -16.57 1.81
C GLU A 234 7.52 -15.61 2.40
N ALA A 235 6.87 -14.78 1.59
CA ALA A 235 5.80 -13.91 2.06
C ALA A 235 4.60 -14.71 2.58
N VAL A 236 4.19 -15.77 1.88
CA VAL A 236 3.07 -16.62 2.31
C VAL A 236 3.33 -17.24 3.68
N THR A 237 4.56 -17.67 4.00
CA THR A 237 4.85 -18.27 5.30
C THR A 237 4.78 -17.27 6.47
N LYS A 238 4.96 -15.97 6.22
CA LYS A 238 4.98 -14.92 7.25
C LYS A 238 3.67 -14.14 7.34
N LEU A 239 3.04 -13.86 6.20
CA LEU A 239 1.90 -12.94 6.08
C LEU A 239 0.59 -13.69 5.81
N SER A 240 0.65 -14.77 5.02
CA SER A 240 -0.51 -15.63 4.65
C SER A 240 -1.76 -14.86 4.15
N ASP A 241 -1.57 -13.71 3.49
CA ASP A 241 -2.66 -12.89 2.96
C ASP A 241 -2.95 -13.14 1.47
N ASP A 242 -4.05 -12.57 0.98
CA ASP A 242 -4.52 -12.73 -0.39
C ASP A 242 -3.50 -12.23 -1.42
N THR A 243 -2.74 -11.19 -1.09
CA THR A 243 -1.77 -10.54 -1.98
C THR A 243 -0.51 -11.39 -2.13
N ALA A 244 0.00 -11.96 -1.04
CA ALA A 244 1.10 -12.92 -1.07
C ALA A 244 0.76 -14.15 -1.93
N TYR A 245 -0.46 -14.69 -1.79
CA TYR A 245 -0.91 -15.80 -2.64
C TYR A 245 -1.09 -15.41 -4.11
N TYR A 246 -1.53 -14.17 -4.41
CA TYR A 246 -1.60 -13.66 -5.79
C TYR A 246 -0.23 -13.62 -6.45
N TRP A 247 0.78 -13.09 -5.74
CA TRP A 247 2.15 -13.05 -6.24
C TRP A 247 2.77 -14.44 -6.37
N LEU A 248 2.44 -15.38 -5.48
CA LEU A 248 2.88 -16.76 -5.59
C LEU A 248 2.30 -17.44 -6.83
N ALA A 249 1.01 -17.21 -7.12
CA ALA A 249 0.38 -17.69 -8.34
C ALA A 249 1.03 -17.11 -9.60
N SER A 250 1.34 -15.81 -9.58
CA SER A 250 2.01 -15.12 -10.69
C SER A 250 3.41 -15.69 -10.94
N GLY A 251 4.21 -15.90 -9.89
CA GLY A 251 5.51 -16.55 -9.99
C GLY A 251 5.40 -18.00 -10.50
N GLY A 252 4.43 -18.77 -10.01
CA GLY A 252 4.13 -20.11 -10.49
C GLY A 252 3.85 -20.13 -12.00
N PHE A 253 3.00 -19.20 -12.48
CA PHE A 253 2.67 -19.04 -13.89
C PHE A 253 3.91 -18.75 -14.75
N PHE A 254 4.78 -17.83 -14.33
CA PHE A 254 6.03 -17.53 -15.06
C PHE A 254 7.02 -18.70 -15.08
N THR A 255 7.01 -19.56 -14.05
CA THR A 255 7.86 -20.75 -13.97
C THR A 255 7.20 -22.02 -14.56
N HIS A 256 6.06 -21.88 -15.24
CA HIS A 256 5.29 -23.00 -15.81
C HIS A 256 4.81 -24.05 -14.79
N ASP A 257 4.81 -23.73 -13.49
CA ASP A 257 4.18 -24.54 -12.43
C ASP A 257 2.69 -24.21 -12.33
N TYR A 258 1.93 -24.62 -13.35
CA TYR A 258 0.52 -24.27 -13.47
C TYR A 258 -0.36 -24.89 -12.38
N ALA A 259 0.00 -26.08 -11.88
CA ALA A 259 -0.74 -26.74 -10.80
C ALA A 259 -0.57 -25.97 -9.48
N GLY A 260 0.67 -25.62 -9.11
CA GLY A 260 0.94 -24.79 -7.94
C GLY A 260 0.35 -23.38 -8.08
N ALA A 261 0.42 -22.80 -9.28
CA ALA A 261 -0.17 -21.49 -9.56
C ALA A 261 -1.71 -21.50 -9.40
N LEU A 262 -2.38 -22.57 -9.83
CA LEU A 262 -3.83 -22.70 -9.72
C LEU A 262 -4.29 -22.85 -8.26
N ASP A 263 -3.57 -23.61 -7.43
CA ASP A 263 -3.84 -23.69 -5.99
C ASP A 263 -3.67 -22.32 -5.32
N ALA A 264 -2.55 -21.64 -5.60
CA ALA A 264 -2.25 -20.33 -5.02
C ALA A 264 -3.30 -19.27 -5.41
N ILE A 265 -3.73 -19.21 -6.68
CA ILE A 265 -4.73 -18.21 -7.10
C ILE A 265 -6.11 -18.47 -6.50
N ASN A 266 -6.48 -19.74 -6.30
CA ASN A 266 -7.74 -20.07 -5.62
C ASN A 266 -7.69 -19.68 -4.14
N LYS A 267 -6.55 -19.87 -3.45
CA LYS A 267 -6.36 -19.37 -2.08
C LYS A 267 -6.43 -17.85 -2.02
N SER A 268 -5.77 -17.15 -2.95
CA SER A 268 -5.88 -15.69 -3.06
C SER A 268 -7.32 -15.23 -3.23
N LEU A 269 -8.12 -15.89 -4.08
CA LEU A 269 -9.55 -15.59 -4.26
C LEU A 269 -10.39 -15.87 -3.01
N ALA A 270 -10.07 -16.92 -2.24
CA ALA A 270 -10.78 -17.27 -1.02
C ALA A 270 -10.47 -16.30 0.13
N LEU A 271 -9.25 -15.74 0.14
CA LEU A 271 -8.77 -14.78 1.14
C LEU A 271 -9.05 -13.33 0.76
N LEU A 272 -9.61 -13.07 -0.44
CA LEU A 272 -9.97 -11.71 -0.83
C LEU A 272 -10.82 -11.10 0.28
N PRO A 273 -10.40 -9.94 0.82
CA PRO A 273 -11.15 -9.32 1.89
C PRO A 273 -12.55 -9.02 1.36
N ALA A 274 -13.58 -9.47 2.09
CA ALA A 274 -14.96 -9.33 1.66
C ALA A 274 -15.29 -7.87 1.31
N ARG A 275 -14.67 -6.91 2.02
CA ARG A 275 -14.72 -5.46 1.80
C ARG A 275 -13.46 -4.79 2.39
N GLY A 276 -13.26 -3.50 2.11
CA GLY A 276 -12.28 -2.65 2.80
C GLY A 276 -10.87 -2.51 2.20
N SER A 277 -10.58 -3.12 1.05
CA SER A 277 -9.42 -2.70 0.26
C SER A 277 -9.67 -1.33 -0.37
N ARG A 278 -8.61 -0.52 -0.47
CA ARG A 278 -8.64 0.78 -1.13
C ARG A 278 -8.82 0.65 -2.65
N GLY A 279 -8.52 -0.52 -3.21
CA GLY A 279 -8.96 -0.88 -4.56
C GLY A 279 -10.42 -1.33 -4.57
N SER A 280 -11.09 -1.18 -5.70
CA SER A 280 -12.40 -1.82 -5.88
C SER A 280 -12.25 -3.33 -5.70
N HIS A 281 -12.96 -3.93 -4.73
CA HIS A 281 -13.00 -5.39 -4.56
C HIS A 281 -13.30 -6.11 -5.88
N ALA A 282 -14.17 -5.52 -6.71
CA ALA A 282 -14.46 -6.02 -8.05
C ALA A 282 -13.21 -6.06 -8.94
N LEU A 283 -12.39 -5.00 -8.93
CA LEU A 283 -11.15 -4.93 -9.70
C LEU A 283 -10.13 -5.98 -9.25
N MET A 284 -9.91 -6.13 -7.94
CA MET A 284 -8.97 -7.14 -7.43
C MET A 284 -9.43 -8.57 -7.72
N ARG A 285 -10.75 -8.81 -7.63
CA ARG A 285 -11.35 -10.09 -8.02
C ARG A 285 -11.19 -10.35 -9.50
N GLU A 286 -11.46 -9.36 -10.34
CA GLU A 286 -11.28 -9.45 -11.80
C GLU A 286 -9.84 -9.81 -12.18
N GLN A 287 -8.85 -9.11 -11.60
CA GLN A 287 -7.43 -9.39 -11.82
C GLN A 287 -7.06 -10.84 -11.49
N ARG A 288 -7.54 -11.36 -10.35
CA ARG A 288 -7.31 -12.74 -9.92
C ARG A 288 -8.01 -13.75 -10.82
N LEU A 289 -9.24 -13.47 -11.23
CA LEU A 289 -9.99 -14.32 -12.16
C LEU A 289 -9.33 -14.37 -13.54
N LEU A 290 -8.81 -13.24 -14.04
CA LEU A 290 -8.06 -13.18 -15.28
C LEU A 290 -6.80 -14.04 -15.22
N LEU A 291 -6.03 -13.95 -14.13
CA LEU A 291 -4.84 -14.79 -13.94
C LEU A 291 -5.21 -16.28 -13.85
N ARG A 292 -6.25 -16.63 -13.10
CA ARG A 292 -6.78 -18.00 -13.02
C ARG A 292 -7.18 -18.55 -14.38
N GLN A 293 -7.83 -17.73 -15.21
CA GLN A 293 -8.20 -18.10 -16.58
C GLN A 293 -6.96 -18.38 -17.43
N ARG A 294 -5.94 -17.51 -17.39
CA ARG A 294 -4.68 -17.70 -18.12
C ARG A 294 -3.95 -18.99 -17.70
N ILE A 295 -3.83 -19.23 -16.38
CA ILE A 295 -3.23 -20.47 -15.84
C ILE A 295 -3.98 -21.69 -16.38
N THR A 296 -5.31 -21.67 -16.33
CA THR A 296 -6.14 -22.80 -16.80
C THR A 296 -5.99 -23.05 -18.30
N GLN A 297 -5.85 -21.99 -19.10
CA GLN A 297 -5.65 -22.10 -20.55
C GLN A 297 -4.31 -22.74 -20.89
N GLU A 298 -3.21 -22.28 -20.29
CA GLU A 298 -1.88 -22.88 -20.52
C GLU A 298 -1.80 -24.32 -19.99
N MET A 299 -2.42 -24.59 -18.85
CA MET A 299 -2.52 -25.95 -18.34
C MET A 299 -3.28 -26.86 -19.32
N ARG A 300 -4.31 -26.41 -20.04
CA ARG A 300 -4.97 -27.25 -21.05
C ARG A 300 -4.09 -27.48 -22.28
N ARG A 301 -3.31 -26.49 -22.71
CA ARG A 301 -2.42 -26.60 -23.87
C ARG A 301 -1.30 -27.61 -23.65
N ASN A 302 -0.75 -27.68 -22.44
CA ASN A 302 0.35 -28.59 -22.14
C ASN A 302 -0.05 -30.06 -21.96
N TRP A 303 -1.35 -30.36 -21.96
CA TRP A 303 -1.89 -31.71 -21.88
C TRP A 303 -2.43 -32.22 -23.23
N GLN A 304 -2.29 -31.42 -24.29
CA GLN A 304 -2.54 -31.79 -25.69
C GLN A 304 -1.22 -32.08 -26.38
#